data_AF-A0A196SH80-F1
#
_entry.id   AF-A0A196SH80-F1
#
_cell.length_a   1.000
_cell.length_b   1.000
_cell.length_c   1.000
_cell.angle_alpha   90.00
_cell.angle_beta   90.00
_cell.angle_gamma   90.00
#
_symmetry.space_group_name_H-M   'P 1'
#
loop_
_entity.id
_entity.type
_entity.pdbx_description
1 polymer ?
#
loop_
_entity_poly.entity_id
_entity_poly.type
_entity_poly.pdbx_seq_one_letter_code
_entity_poly.pdbx_strand_id
1 'polypeptide(L)'
;LYKLLSICCCSNVDGQYTMDVMINPPKPGDASYELFQKEKNGILESLKVRAKKLSTALNKLEGVSCLSVDGALYTYFRLTMPPKAIAAAKKMGKAADAMYCMDLLNEAGVVCVPGSGFGQEEGTYHVRSTILPPENEIDQVVERMNNFHKKWMAKYN
;
A
#
# COMPACT_ATOMS: atom_id res chain seq x y z
N LEU A 1 11.30 6.75 33.01
CA LEU A 1 11.61 5.96 31.80
C LEU A 1 12.14 4.55 32.12
N TYR A 2 13.29 4.40 32.79
CA TYR A 2 13.86 3.07 33.11
C TYR A 2 12.91 2.14 33.89
N LYS A 3 12.20 2.67 34.90
CA LYS A 3 11.15 1.95 35.65
C LYS A 3 10.03 1.41 34.76
N LEU A 4 9.68 2.10 33.67
CA LEU A 4 8.65 1.63 32.73
C LEU A 4 9.19 0.49 31.86
N LEU A 5 10.44 0.61 31.40
CA LEU A 5 11.09 -0.37 30.52
C LEU A 5 11.38 -1.69 31.24
N SER A 6 11.78 -1.63 32.51
CA SER A 6 12.12 -2.83 33.29
C SER A 6 10.91 -3.74 33.59
N ILE A 7 9.68 -3.22 33.51
CA ILE A 7 8.44 -4.00 33.70
C ILE A 7 8.28 -5.04 32.60
N CYS A 8 8.72 -4.73 31.38
CA CYS A 8 8.70 -5.66 30.25
C CYS A 8 10.01 -6.46 30.11
N CYS A 9 10.92 -6.37 31.09
CA CYS A 9 12.29 -6.86 31.05
C CYS A 9 13.10 -6.26 29.89
N CYS A 10 13.05 -6.89 28.71
CA CYS A 10 13.69 -6.45 27.47
C CYS A 10 12.91 -6.98 26.26
N SER A 11 13.22 -6.46 25.07
CA SER A 11 12.75 -7.07 23.82
C SER A 11 13.39 -8.45 23.62
N ASN A 12 12.75 -9.30 22.80
CA ASN A 12 13.32 -10.61 22.49
C ASN A 12 14.73 -10.49 21.89
N VAL A 13 15.60 -11.42 22.27
CA VAL A 13 17.03 -11.39 21.93
C VAL A 13 17.25 -11.54 20.42
N ASP A 14 16.44 -12.35 19.73
CA ASP A 14 16.53 -12.54 18.26
C ASP A 14 16.28 -11.22 17.49
N GLY A 15 15.33 -10.41 17.94
CA GLY A 15 15.05 -9.08 17.39
C GLY A 15 16.19 -8.11 17.66
N GLN A 16 16.84 -8.20 18.83
CA GLN A 16 18.05 -7.43 19.11
C GLN A 16 19.20 -7.81 18.18
N TYR A 17 19.44 -9.11 17.96
CA TYR A 17 20.44 -9.58 16.99
C TYR A 17 20.09 -9.18 15.55
N THR A 18 18.81 -9.27 15.16
CA THR A 18 18.37 -8.86 13.82
C THR A 18 18.66 -7.37 13.59
N MET A 19 18.41 -6.53 14.59
CA MET A 19 18.75 -5.10 14.51
C MET A 19 20.26 -4.88 14.40
N ASP A 20 21.07 -5.62 15.17
CA ASP A 20 22.54 -5.55 15.12
C ASP A 20 23.09 -5.90 13.72
N VAL A 21 22.58 -6.98 13.11
CA VAL A 21 22.96 -7.38 11.74
C VAL A 21 22.46 -6.37 10.70
N MET A 22 21.27 -5.80 10.88
CA MET A 22 20.70 -4.81 9.96
C MET A 22 21.52 -3.51 9.91
N ILE A 23 22.04 -3.06 11.05
CA ILE A 23 22.86 -1.83 11.12
C ILE A 23 24.34 -2.07 10.82
N ASN A 24 24.80 -3.33 10.85
CA ASN A 24 26.17 -3.74 10.56
C ASN A 24 26.24 -4.69 9.34
N PRO A 25 25.88 -4.23 8.12
CA PRO A 25 25.95 -5.06 6.93
C PRO A 25 27.41 -5.41 6.54
N PRO A 26 27.63 -6.45 5.71
CA PRO A 26 28.95 -6.76 5.16
C PRO A 26 29.60 -5.55 4.49
N LYS A 27 30.92 -5.43 4.62
CA LYS A 27 31.75 -4.34 4.08
C LYS A 27 32.54 -4.80 2.86
N PRO A 28 33.00 -3.88 1.99
CA PRO A 28 33.87 -4.23 0.88
C PRO A 28 35.08 -5.05 1.36
N GLY A 29 35.28 -6.24 0.79
CA GLY A 29 36.30 -7.21 1.20
C GLY A 29 35.77 -8.39 2.00
N ASP A 30 34.58 -8.31 2.58
CA ASP A 30 33.94 -9.44 3.25
C ASP A 30 33.43 -10.47 2.23
N ALA A 31 33.49 -11.75 2.59
CA ALA A 31 33.14 -12.86 1.69
C ALA A 31 31.71 -12.79 1.13
N SER A 32 30.77 -12.22 1.89
CA SER A 32 29.35 -12.11 1.51
C SER A 32 28.96 -10.75 0.93
N TYR A 33 29.89 -9.78 0.83
CA TYR A 33 29.58 -8.41 0.42
C TYR A 33 28.91 -8.32 -0.95
N GLU A 34 29.50 -8.96 -1.97
CA GLU A 34 28.99 -8.90 -3.34
C GLU A 34 27.61 -9.56 -3.47
N LEU A 35 27.40 -10.67 -2.78
CA LEU A 35 26.11 -11.36 -2.75
C LEU A 35 25.04 -10.48 -2.09
N PHE A 36 25.35 -9.91 -0.92
CA PHE A 36 24.44 -9.03 -0.19
C PHE A 36 24.03 -7.81 -1.03
N GLN A 37 24.98 -7.14 -1.70
CA GLN A 37 24.66 -5.99 -2.55
C GLN A 37 23.78 -6.39 -3.74
N LYS A 38 24.07 -7.53 -4.38
CA LYS A 38 23.27 -8.04 -5.49
C LYS A 38 21.82 -8.31 -5.06
N GLU A 39 21.62 -9.00 -3.94
CA GLU A 39 20.29 -9.33 -3.41
C GLU A 39 19.53 -8.07 -3.00
N LYS A 40 20.17 -7.17 -2.23
CA LYS A 40 19.57 -5.91 -1.79
C LYS A 40 19.13 -5.07 -2.98
N ASN A 41 20.01 -4.89 -3.96
CA ASN A 41 19.70 -4.07 -5.14
C ASN A 41 18.62 -4.73 -6.00
N GLY A 42 18.63 -6.06 -6.15
CA GLY A 42 17.58 -6.79 -6.85
C GLY A 42 16.19 -6.59 -6.23
N ILE A 43 16.10 -6.66 -4.90
CA ILE A 43 14.86 -6.41 -4.16
C ILE A 43 14.37 -4.97 -4.36
N LEU A 44 15.28 -3.99 -4.24
CA LEU A 44 14.95 -2.57 -4.40
C LEU A 44 14.48 -2.23 -5.83
N GLU A 45 15.15 -2.77 -6.85
CA GLU A 45 14.74 -2.56 -8.24
C GLU A 45 13.38 -3.22 -8.53
N SER A 46 13.12 -4.43 -8.02
CA SER A 46 11.79 -5.04 -8.18
C SER A 46 10.69 -4.24 -7.46
N LEU A 47 10.96 -3.69 -6.27
CA LEU A 47 10.02 -2.79 -5.59
C LEU A 47 9.74 -1.53 -6.43
N LYS A 48 10.77 -0.94 -7.03
CA LYS A 48 10.64 0.24 -7.91
C LYS A 48 9.82 -0.05 -9.17
N VAL A 49 10.02 -1.20 -9.80
CA VAL A 49 9.22 -1.64 -10.96
C VAL A 49 7.75 -1.79 -10.56
N ARG A 50 7.46 -2.50 -9.46
CA ARG A 50 6.09 -2.71 -8.97
C ARG A 50 5.41 -1.41 -8.56
N ALA A 51 6.12 -0.54 -7.85
CA ALA A 51 5.67 0.81 -7.50
C ALA A 51 5.23 1.60 -8.74
N LYS A 52 6.10 1.66 -9.76
CA LYS A 52 5.81 2.38 -11.00
C LYS A 52 4.65 1.77 -11.77
N LYS A 53 4.59 0.44 -11.88
CA LYS A 53 3.49 -0.26 -12.56
C LYS A 53 2.14 0.07 -11.92
N LEU A 54 2.05 -0.08 -10.59
CA LEU A 54 0.79 0.14 -9.87
C LEU A 54 0.36 1.60 -9.90
N SER A 55 1.27 2.55 -9.62
CA SER A 55 0.93 3.99 -9.64
C SER A 55 0.52 4.47 -11.03
N THR A 56 1.21 3.98 -12.08
CA THR A 56 0.88 4.30 -13.48
C THR A 56 -0.48 3.72 -13.87
N ALA A 57 -0.79 2.50 -13.43
CA ALA A 57 -2.07 1.87 -13.68
C ALA A 57 -3.22 2.61 -12.98
N LEU A 58 -3.02 2.99 -11.72
CA LEU A 58 -4.01 3.75 -10.95
C LEU A 58 -4.32 5.10 -11.60
N ASN A 59 -3.30 5.83 -12.07
CA ASN A 59 -3.50 7.12 -12.75
C ASN A 59 -4.24 7.01 -14.10
N LYS A 60 -4.42 5.82 -14.67
CA LYS A 60 -5.23 5.61 -15.88
C LYS A 60 -6.71 5.40 -15.58
N LEU A 61 -7.08 5.23 -14.31
CA LEU A 61 -8.46 5.03 -13.89
C LEU A 61 -9.21 6.37 -13.81
N GLU A 62 -10.49 6.35 -14.14
CA GLU A 62 -11.34 7.54 -14.14
C GLU A 62 -11.46 8.13 -12.72
N GLY A 63 -11.19 9.44 -12.57
CA GLY A 63 -11.32 10.07 -11.26
C GLY A 63 -10.32 9.57 -10.22
N VAL A 64 -9.21 8.93 -10.63
CA VAL A 64 -8.13 8.51 -9.74
C VAL A 64 -6.89 9.35 -9.96
N SER A 65 -6.28 9.81 -8.88
CA SER A 65 -4.97 10.45 -8.89
C SER A 65 -4.05 9.77 -7.88
N CYS A 66 -2.89 9.28 -8.33
CA CYS A 66 -1.90 8.61 -7.50
C CYS A 66 -0.55 9.29 -7.67
N LEU A 67 0.09 9.66 -6.56
CA LEU A 67 1.46 10.15 -6.57
C LEU A 67 2.44 9.02 -6.97
N SER A 68 3.63 9.39 -7.43
CA SER A 68 4.74 8.45 -7.53
C SER A 68 5.09 7.92 -6.14
N VAL A 69 5.50 6.65 -6.09
CA VAL A 69 5.97 6.01 -4.86
C VAL A 69 7.49 6.09 -4.86
N ASP A 70 8.01 7.12 -4.22
CA ASP A 70 9.47 7.37 -4.16
C ASP A 70 10.15 6.54 -3.06
N GLY A 71 9.37 5.98 -2.13
CA GLY A 71 9.85 5.15 -1.04
C GLY A 71 8.73 4.41 -0.29
N ALA A 72 9.11 3.67 0.75
CA ALA A 72 8.23 2.76 1.49
C ALA A 72 7.57 1.70 0.58
N LEU A 73 6.35 1.26 0.93
CA LEU A 73 5.72 0.07 0.35
C LEU A 73 4.25 0.31 -0.07
N TYR A 74 3.82 1.57 -0.14
CA TYR A 74 2.41 1.91 -0.27
C TYR A 74 2.16 2.89 -1.40
N THR A 75 1.07 2.66 -2.14
CA THR A 75 0.40 3.73 -2.89
C THR A 75 -0.68 4.34 -2.01
N TYR A 76 -0.89 5.65 -2.16
CA TYR A 76 -1.99 6.36 -1.53
C TYR A 76 -2.64 7.22 -2.61
N PHE A 77 -3.74 6.73 -3.17
CA PHE A 77 -4.40 7.37 -4.31
C PHE A 77 -5.71 8.03 -3.88
N ARG A 78 -5.97 9.20 -4.46
CA ARG A 78 -7.19 9.97 -4.29
C ARG A 78 -8.25 9.48 -5.27
N LEU A 79 -9.48 9.38 -4.77
CA LEU A 79 -10.68 9.09 -5.53
C LEU A 79 -11.57 10.34 -5.61
N THR A 80 -11.91 10.74 -6.82
CA THR A 80 -13.00 11.68 -7.09
C THR A 80 -14.31 10.91 -6.99
N MET A 81 -14.89 10.89 -5.79
CA MET A 81 -16.09 10.11 -5.52
C MET A 81 -17.33 10.69 -6.21
N PRO A 82 -18.11 9.87 -6.92
CA PRO A 82 -19.40 10.30 -7.46
C PRO A 82 -20.37 10.71 -6.33
N PRO A 83 -21.21 11.75 -6.52
CA PRO A 83 -22.16 12.18 -5.50
C PRO A 83 -23.12 11.06 -5.04
N LYS A 84 -23.54 10.16 -5.95
CA LYS A 84 -24.40 9.02 -5.60
C LYS A 84 -23.69 8.04 -4.67
N ALA A 85 -22.39 7.81 -4.85
CA ALA A 85 -21.60 6.97 -3.96
C ALA A 85 -21.49 7.56 -2.56
N ILE A 86 -21.25 8.88 -2.47
CA ILE A 86 -21.20 9.60 -1.18
C ILE A 86 -22.55 9.48 -0.46
N ALA A 87 -23.66 9.69 -1.18
CA ALA A 87 -25.00 9.56 -0.62
C ALA A 87 -25.33 8.12 -0.18
N ALA A 88 -24.93 7.11 -0.97
CA ALA A 88 -25.10 5.70 -0.63
C ALA A 88 -24.31 5.33 0.64
N ALA A 89 -23.04 5.74 0.72
CA ALA A 89 -22.20 5.52 1.89
C ALA A 89 -22.80 6.18 3.15
N LYS A 90 -23.30 7.41 3.03
CA LYS A 90 -24.00 8.13 4.11
C LYS A 90 -25.24 7.38 4.60
N LYS A 91 -26.07 6.84 3.69
CA LYS A 91 -27.24 6.02 4.05
C LYS A 91 -26.85 4.75 4.82
N MET A 92 -25.67 4.19 4.54
CA MET A 92 -25.12 3.03 5.23
C MET A 92 -24.37 3.39 6.53
N GLY A 93 -24.26 4.67 6.89
CA GLY A 93 -23.47 5.12 8.04
C GLY A 93 -21.96 4.88 7.88
N LYS A 94 -21.45 4.84 6.65
CA LYS A 94 -20.04 4.58 6.33
C LYS A 94 -19.39 5.76 5.62
N ALA A 95 -18.06 5.89 5.77
CA ALA A 95 -17.28 6.76 4.90
C ALA A 95 -17.27 6.20 3.46
N ALA A 96 -17.25 7.08 2.45
CA ALA A 96 -17.37 6.67 1.05
C ALA A 96 -16.17 5.83 0.58
N ASP A 97 -14.97 6.14 1.04
CA ASP A 97 -13.75 5.34 0.77
C ASP A 97 -13.79 3.96 1.43
N ALA A 98 -14.38 3.85 2.62
CA ALA A 98 -14.61 2.57 3.29
C ALA A 98 -15.61 1.70 2.53
N MET A 99 -16.68 2.31 1.99
CA MET A 99 -17.60 1.60 1.08
C MET A 99 -16.87 1.11 -0.17
N TYR A 100 -16.08 1.97 -0.82
CA TYR A 100 -15.29 1.59 -2.00
C TYR A 100 -14.33 0.42 -1.72
N CYS A 101 -13.60 0.46 -0.60
CA CYS A 101 -12.67 -0.63 -0.23
C CYS A 101 -13.40 -1.95 0.05
N MET A 102 -14.57 -1.89 0.68
CA MET A 102 -15.39 -3.09 0.91
C MET A 102 -15.96 -3.66 -0.38
N ASP A 103 -16.44 -2.81 -1.28
CA ASP A 103 -16.94 -3.24 -2.59
C ASP A 103 -15.80 -3.85 -3.42
N LEU A 104 -14.61 -3.25 -3.41
CA LEU A 104 -13.41 -3.77 -4.08
C LEU A 104 -13.01 -5.15 -3.55
N LEU A 105 -13.08 -5.35 -2.23
CA LEU A 105 -12.85 -6.65 -1.62
C LEU A 105 -13.89 -7.67 -2.06
N ASN A 106 -15.18 -7.33 -1.97
CA ASN A 106 -16.27 -8.27 -2.25
C ASN A 106 -16.34 -8.67 -3.73
N GLU A 107 -16.05 -7.76 -4.66
CA GLU A 107 -16.18 -8.00 -6.10
C GLU A 107 -14.89 -8.47 -6.77
N ALA A 108 -13.73 -8.01 -6.30
CA ALA A 108 -12.44 -8.29 -6.94
C ALA A 108 -11.45 -9.07 -6.06
N GLY A 109 -11.78 -9.29 -4.78
CA GLY A 109 -10.90 -9.96 -3.82
C GLY A 109 -9.64 -9.16 -3.48
N VAL A 110 -9.64 -7.85 -3.73
CA VAL A 110 -8.48 -6.98 -3.48
C VAL A 110 -8.70 -6.23 -2.16
N VAL A 111 -7.84 -6.49 -1.18
CA VAL A 111 -7.87 -5.80 0.11
C VAL A 111 -7.10 -4.48 0.00
N CYS A 112 -7.76 -3.38 0.35
CA CYS A 112 -7.15 -2.06 0.50
C CYS A 112 -7.62 -1.43 1.82
N VAL A 113 -6.94 -0.37 2.26
CA VAL A 113 -7.31 0.35 3.49
C VAL A 113 -7.88 1.72 3.12
N PRO A 114 -9.06 2.10 3.64
CA PRO A 114 -9.67 3.40 3.34
C PRO A 114 -8.91 4.55 4.03
N GLY A 115 -8.87 5.71 3.35
CA GLY A 115 -8.23 6.94 3.82
C GLY A 115 -8.81 7.46 5.14
N SER A 116 -10.09 7.23 5.37
CA SER A 116 -10.80 7.60 6.60
C SER A 116 -10.20 7.00 7.87
N GLY A 117 -9.45 5.90 7.77
CA GLY A 117 -8.69 5.32 8.90
C GLY A 117 -7.38 6.04 9.22
N PHE A 118 -6.85 6.88 8.32
CA PHE A 118 -5.59 7.61 8.46
C PHE A 118 -5.78 9.10 8.78
N GLY A 119 -7.00 9.60 8.64
CA GLY A 119 -7.27 11.03 8.54
C GLY A 119 -7.00 11.55 7.13
N GLN A 120 -7.87 12.44 6.66
CA GLN A 120 -7.77 13.08 5.34
C GLN A 120 -8.54 14.40 5.35
N GLU A 121 -8.26 15.27 4.39
CA GLU A 121 -8.98 16.53 4.22
C GLU A 121 -10.47 16.29 3.97
N GLU A 122 -11.33 17.12 4.56
CA GLU A 122 -12.78 17.00 4.39
C GLU A 122 -13.18 17.10 2.91
N GLY A 123 -14.09 16.23 2.48
CA GLY A 123 -14.52 16.16 1.07
C GLY A 123 -13.52 15.44 0.15
N THR A 124 -12.39 14.97 0.66
CA THR A 124 -11.45 14.12 -0.08
C THR A 124 -11.56 12.67 0.37
N TYR A 125 -11.24 11.75 -0.54
CA TYR A 125 -11.34 10.32 -0.31
C TYR A 125 -10.11 9.64 -0.86
N HIS A 126 -9.47 8.80 -0.05
CA HIS A 126 -8.23 8.14 -0.42
C HIS A 126 -8.30 6.65 -0.14
N VAL A 127 -7.41 5.91 -0.79
CA VAL A 127 -7.23 4.48 -0.57
C VAL A 127 -5.75 4.17 -0.55
N ARG A 128 -5.33 3.39 0.46
CA ARG A 128 -3.98 2.83 0.56
C ARG A 128 -3.96 1.42 0.00
N SER A 129 -3.06 1.16 -0.95
CA SER A 129 -2.74 -0.20 -1.44
C SER A 129 -1.24 -0.48 -1.27
N THR A 130 -0.85 -1.75 -1.35
CA THR A 130 0.56 -2.16 -1.22
C THR A 130 1.18 -2.47 -2.57
N ILE A 131 2.49 -2.23 -2.70
CA ILE A 131 3.28 -2.63 -3.89
C ILE A 131 3.90 -4.03 -3.72
N LEU A 132 3.50 -4.74 -2.66
CA LEU A 132 4.08 -6.00 -2.22
C LEU A 132 3.68 -7.25 -3.00
N PRO A 133 2.56 -7.31 -3.77
CA PRO A 133 2.32 -8.45 -4.64
C PRO A 133 3.56 -8.78 -5.48
N PRO A 134 3.86 -10.07 -5.72
CA PRO A 134 4.97 -10.47 -6.58
C PRO A 134 4.91 -9.78 -7.94
N GLU A 135 6.06 -9.56 -8.56
CA GLU A 135 6.14 -8.81 -9.82
C GLU A 135 5.38 -9.49 -10.97
N ASN A 136 5.29 -10.81 -10.96
CA ASN A 136 4.50 -11.61 -11.89
C ASN A 136 2.99 -11.59 -11.63
N GLU A 137 2.54 -11.08 -10.48
CA GLU A 137 1.13 -11.01 -10.08
C GLU A 137 0.58 -9.57 -10.11
N ILE A 138 1.45 -8.56 -10.13
CA ILE A 138 1.05 -7.15 -10.07
C ILE A 138 0.11 -6.76 -11.22
N ASP A 139 0.31 -7.35 -12.41
CA ASP A 139 -0.51 -7.07 -13.59
C ASP A 139 -1.94 -7.62 -13.40
N GLN A 140 -2.10 -8.77 -12.72
CA GLN A 140 -3.41 -9.31 -12.38
C GLN A 140 -4.14 -8.46 -11.32
N VAL A 141 -3.41 -7.93 -10.34
CA VAL A 141 -3.97 -7.01 -9.33
C VAL A 141 -4.48 -5.75 -10.02
N VAL A 142 -3.67 -5.17 -10.91
CA VAL A 142 -4.05 -4.00 -11.72
C VAL A 142 -5.31 -4.28 -12.55
N GLU A 143 -5.37 -5.43 -13.22
CA GLU A 143 -6.53 -5.80 -14.03
C GLU A 143 -7.81 -5.92 -13.18
N ARG A 144 -7.73 -6.60 -12.04
CA ARG A 144 -8.85 -6.74 -11.09
C ARG A 144 -9.34 -5.39 -10.60
N MET A 145 -8.43 -4.50 -10.17
CA MET A 145 -8.77 -3.15 -9.74
C MET A 145 -9.41 -2.33 -10.86
N ASN A 146 -8.90 -2.42 -12.09
CA ASN A 146 -9.43 -1.70 -13.24
C ASN A 146 -10.85 -2.17 -13.60
N ASN A 147 -11.06 -3.48 -13.69
CA ASN A 147 -12.35 -4.07 -14.02
C ASN A 147 -13.42 -3.74 -12.96
N PHE A 148 -13.05 -3.81 -11.68
CA PHE A 148 -13.92 -3.35 -10.59
C PHE A 148 -14.23 -1.86 -10.71
N HIS A 149 -13.19 -1.03 -10.81
CA HIS A 149 -13.34 0.42 -10.77
C HIS A 149 -14.25 0.94 -11.89
N LYS A 150 -14.11 0.42 -13.11
CA LYS A 150 -15.00 0.75 -14.24
C LYS A 150 -16.47 0.44 -13.94
N LYS A 151 -16.76 -0.74 -13.40
CA LYS A 151 -18.13 -1.15 -13.03
C LYS A 151 -18.67 -0.30 -11.89
N TRP A 152 -17.83 -0.02 -10.90
CA TRP A 152 -18.19 0.76 -9.72
C TRP A 152 -18.50 2.21 -10.09
N MET A 153 -17.67 2.85 -10.93
CA MET A 153 -17.93 4.19 -11.46
C MET A 153 -19.21 4.21 -12.28
N ALA A 154 -19.45 3.23 -13.17
CA ALA A 154 -20.70 3.15 -13.94
C ALA A 154 -21.96 3.01 -13.06
N LYS A 155 -21.85 2.39 -11.88
CA LYS A 155 -22.95 2.23 -10.92
C LYS A 155 -23.31 3.53 -10.20
N TYR A 156 -22.32 4.40 -9.95
CA TYR A 156 -22.49 5.59 -9.10
C TYR A 156 -22.32 6.94 -9.83
N ASN A 157 -21.84 6.96 -11.06
CA ASN A 157 -21.95 8.12 -11.95
C ASN A 157 -23.42 8.38 -12.32
#